data_AF-A0A527DB87-F1
#
_entry.id   AF-A0A527DB87-F1
#
_cell.length_a   1.000
_cell.length_b   1.000
_cell.length_c   1.000
_cell.angle_alpha   90.00
_cell.angle_beta   90.00
_cell.angle_gamma   90.00
#
_symmetry.space_group_name_H-M   'P 1'
#
loop_
_entity.id
_entity.type
_entity.pdbx_description
1 polymer ?
#
loop_
_entity_poly.entity_id
_entity_poly.type
_entity_poly.pdbx_seq_one_letter_code
_entity_poly.pdbx_strand_id
1 'polypeptide(L)' 'METIGFIGLGIMGAPMAGHLLDAGYKVIASDHRSKPPADVVAKGLTSVTGHAAVAKAADIIILMVPDTPQVADV' A
#
# COMPACT_ATOMS: atom_id res chain seq x y z
N MET A 1 -5.68 10.62 -13.10
CA MET A 1 -6.24 9.56 -12.26
C MET A 1 -5.27 9.40 -11.12
N GLU A 2 -5.71 9.66 -9.88
CA GLU A 2 -4.83 9.75 -8.72
C GLU A 2 -4.18 8.38 -8.42
N THR A 3 -2.91 8.41 -8.03
CA THR A 3 -2.14 7.25 -7.57
C THR A 3 -2.24 7.16 -6.06
N ILE A 4 -2.71 6.01 -5.56
CA ILE A 4 -2.86 5.76 -4.13
C ILE A 4 -1.66 4.97 -3.63
N GLY A 5 -0.94 5.53 -2.68
CA GLY A 5 0.08 4.85 -1.89
C GLY A 5 -0.56 4.13 -0.72
N PHE A 6 -0.26 2.85 -0.53
CA PHE A 6 -0.75 2.06 0.60
C PHE A 6 0.42 1.55 1.44
N ILE A 7 0.51 1.99 2.69
CA ILE A 7 1.52 1.56 3.64
C ILE A 7 0.87 0.71 4.71
N GLY A 8 1.27 -0.57 4.73
CA GLY A 8 0.71 -1.58 5.62
C GLY A 8 -0.32 -2.46 4.92
N LEU A 9 0.11 -3.63 4.47
CA LEU A 9 -0.72 -4.65 3.80
C LEU A 9 -0.98 -5.85 4.71
N GLY A 10 -1.31 -5.58 5.97
CA GLY A 10 -1.76 -6.60 6.91
C GLY A 10 -3.18 -7.08 6.63
N ILE A 11 -3.78 -7.76 7.61
CA ILE A 11 -5.14 -8.38 7.50
C ILE A 11 -6.20 -7.38 7.02
N MET A 12 -6.11 -6.12 7.45
CA MET A 12 -7.03 -5.05 7.01
C MET A 12 -6.56 -4.34 5.74
N GLY A 13 -5.27 -4.02 5.64
CA GLY A 13 -4.76 -3.21 4.53
C GLY A 13 -4.81 -3.90 3.17
N ALA A 14 -4.51 -5.21 3.12
CA ALA A 14 -4.51 -5.99 1.89
C ALA A 14 -5.88 -6.02 1.18
N PRO A 15 -7.01 -6.38 1.83
CA PRO A 15 -8.31 -6.35 1.16
C PRO A 15 -8.75 -4.94 0.77
N MET A 16 -8.40 -3.91 1.55
CA MET A 16 -8.68 -2.51 1.20
C MET A 16 -7.95 -2.07 -0.08
N ALA A 17 -6.65 -2.37 -0.19
CA ALA A 17 -5.87 -2.13 -1.40
C ALA A 17 -6.44 -2.92 -2.60
N GLY A 18 -6.87 -4.17 -2.37
CA GLY A 18 -7.57 -4.99 -3.35
C GLY A 18 -8.84 -4.34 -3.90
N HIS A 19 -9.70 -3.80 -3.03
CA HIS A 19 -10.92 -3.12 -3.48
C HIS A 19 -10.64 -1.84 -4.29
N LEU A 20 -9.59 -1.10 -3.96
CA LEU A 20 -9.18 0.07 -4.74
C LEU A 20 -8.72 -0.33 -6.15
N LEU A 21 -7.99 -1.44 -6.27
CA LEU A 21 -7.59 -2.00 -7.56
C LEU A 21 -8.81 -2.49 -8.37
N ASP A 22 -9.75 -3.19 -7.71
CA ASP A 22 -10.98 -3.66 -8.35
C ASP A 22 -11.85 -2.49 -8.83
N ALA A 23 -11.82 -1.35 -8.14
CA ALA A 23 -12.46 -0.10 -8.55
C ALA A 23 -11.69 0.67 -9.64
N GLY A 24 -10.55 0.14 -10.08
CA GLY A 24 -9.74 0.68 -11.18
C GLY A 24 -8.66 1.67 -10.75
N TYR A 25 -8.50 2.00 -9.47
CA TYR A 25 -7.45 2.92 -9.04
C TYR A 25 -6.05 2.33 -9.20
N LYS A 26 -5.07 3.21 -9.46
CA LYS A 26 -3.65 2.82 -9.42
C LYS A 26 -3.19 2.77 -7.97
N VAL A 27 -2.76 1.60 -7.51
CA VAL A 27 -2.26 1.42 -6.14
C VAL A 27 -0.79 1.01 -6.14
N ILE A 28 0.00 1.71 -5.33
CA ILE A 28 1.42 1.43 -5.08
C ILE A 28 1.60 1.13 -3.59
N ALA A 29 2.36 0.10 -3.24
CA ALA A 29 2.65 -0.22 -1.84
C ALA A 29 4.13 -0.51 -1.61
N SER A 30 4.55 -0.39 -0.35
CA SER A 30 5.91 -0.69 0.07
C SER A 30 6.09 -2.18 0.43
N ASP A 31 7.26 -2.73 0.12
CA ASP A 31 7.72 -4.06 0.56
C ASP A 31 8.48 -4.05 1.91
N HIS A 32 8.57 -2.90 2.59
CA HIS A 32 9.54 -2.60 3.67
C HIS A 32 9.59 -3.59 4.87
N ARG A 33 8.48 -4.27 5.20
CA ARG A 33 8.48 -5.34 6.24
C ARG A 33 7.98 -6.69 5.74
N SER A 34 7.25 -6.69 4.63
CA SER A 34 6.64 -7.87 4.06
C SER A 34 6.26 -7.54 2.63
N LYS A 35 6.57 -8.46 1.72
CA LYS A 35 6.11 -8.34 0.34
C LYS A 35 4.58 -8.27 0.32
N PRO A 36 3.99 -7.49 -0.60
CA PRO A 36 2.55 -7.50 -0.78
C PRO A 36 2.01 -8.93 -1.02
N PRO A 37 0.83 -9.27 -0.48
CA PRO A 37 0.18 -10.54 -0.76
C PRO A 37 0.02 -10.79 -2.27
N ALA A 38 0.29 -12.02 -2.70
CA ALA A 38 0.35 -12.37 -4.12
C ALA A 38 -0.99 -12.17 -4.86
N ASP A 39 -2.10 -12.34 -4.16
CA ASP A 39 -3.46 -12.10 -4.65
C ASP A 39 -3.69 -10.61 -4.95
N VAL A 40 -3.19 -9.70 -4.11
CA VAL A 40 -3.29 -8.25 -4.33
C VAL A 40 -2.35 -7.82 -5.46
N VAL A 41 -1.16 -8.41 -5.57
CA VAL A 41 -0.26 -8.19 -6.72
C VAL A 41 -0.91 -8.64 -8.03
N ALA A 42 -1.58 -9.80 -8.04
CA ALA A 42 -2.29 -10.31 -9.20
C ALA A 42 -3.42 -9.38 -9.68
N LYS A 43 -3.96 -8.53 -8.79
CA LYS A 43 -4.94 -7.48 -9.11
C LYS A 43 -4.31 -6.20 -9.70
N GLY A 44 -2.99 -6.15 -9.87
CA GLY A 44 -2.30 -5.01 -10.49
C GLY A 44 -1.66 -4.04 -9.50
N LEU A 45 -1.53 -4.41 -8.22
CA LEU A 45 -0.75 -3.63 -7.26
C LEU A 45 0.72 -3.53 -7.70
N THR A 46 1.25 -2.30 -7.73
CA THR A 46 2.67 -2.08 -7.93
C THR A 46 3.39 -2.07 -6.58
N SER A 47 4.46 -2.84 -6.44
CA SER A 47 5.32 -2.83 -5.24
C SER A 47 6.56 -1.98 -5.48
N VAL A 48 6.96 -1.17 -4.49
CA VAL A 48 8.21 -0.41 -4.48
C VAL A 48 8.98 -0.66 -3.19
N THR A 49 10.28 -0.42 -3.21
CA THR A 49 11.13 -0.65 -2.04
C THR A 49 11.18 0.55 -1.12
N GLY A 50 10.72 0.36 0.12
CA GLY A 50 10.69 1.39 1.17
C GLY A 50 9.53 2.40 1.08
N HIS A 51 9.17 3.01 2.21
CA HIS A 51 8.06 3.96 2.31
C HIS A 51 8.31 5.27 1.52
N ALA A 52 9.56 5.73 1.50
CA ALA A 52 9.94 6.93 0.76
C ALA A 52 9.67 6.83 -0.75
N ALA A 53 9.77 5.63 -1.32
CA ALA A 53 9.42 5.41 -2.72
C ALA A 53 7.91 5.48 -2.97
N VAL A 54 7.09 5.00 -2.02
CA VAL A 54 5.62 5.16 -2.07
C VAL A 54 5.27 6.64 -2.02
N ALA A 55 5.82 7.38 -1.06
CA ALA A 55 5.53 8.80 -0.87
C ALA A 55 5.91 9.67 -2.07
N LYS A 56 6.96 9.30 -2.83
CA LYS A 56 7.35 10.00 -4.06
C LYS A 56 6.44 9.73 -5.26
N ALA A 57 5.74 8.59 -5.27
CA ALA A 57 5.00 8.11 -6.42
C ALA A 57 3.47 8.21 -6.26
N ALA A 58 2.98 8.53 -5.06
CA ALA A 58 1.58 8.59 -4.72
C ALA A 58 1.10 10.04 -4.53
N ASP A 59 -0.11 10.32 -4.97
CA ASP A 59 -0.81 11.58 -4.75
C ASP A 59 -1.53 11.57 -3.39
N ILE A 60 -2.01 10.39 -2.98
CA ILE A 60 -2.72 10.14 -1.72
C ILE A 60 -2.07 8.95 -1.02
N ILE A 61 -1.83 9.05 0.29
CA ILE A 61 -1.26 7.95 1.09
C ILE A 61 -2.28 7.49 2.12
N ILE A 62 -2.56 6.19 2.11
CA ILE A 62 -3.30 5.48 3.16
C ILE A 62 -2.28 4.74 4.02
N LEU A 63 -2.25 5.08 5.31
CA LEU A 63 -1.44 4.41 6.31
C LEU A 63 -2.33 3.49 7.15
N MET A 64 -1.98 2.20 7.20
CA MET A 64 -2.72 1.17 7.91
C MET A 64 -1.77 0.28 8.69
N VAL A 65 -1.47 0.66 9.93
CA VAL A 65 -0.52 -0.01 10.82
C VAL A 65 -1.18 -0.44 12.13
N PRO A 66 -0.58 -1.35 12.91
CA PRO A 66 -1.21 -1.90 14.11
C PRO A 66 -1.58 -0.87 15.18
N ASP A 67 -0.69 0.10 15.47
CA ASP A 67 -0.90 1.12 16.50
C ASP A 67 0.01 2.35 16.25
N THR A 68 -0.14 3.35 17.10
CA THR A 68 0.51 4.65 17.11
C THR A 68 2.04 4.59 17.02
N PRO A 69 2.77 3.68 17.70
CA PRO A 69 4.23 3.62 17.56
C PRO A 69 4.68 3.32 16.14
N GLN A 70 3.97 2.46 15.41
CA GLN A 70 4.30 2.12 14.04
C GLN A 70 3.97 3.24 13.05
N VAL A 71 3.12 4.19 13.44
CA VAL A 71 2.91 5.43 12.66
C VAL A 71 4.19 6.27 12.67
N ALA A 72 4.90 6.33 13.80
CA ALA A 72 6.16 7.07 13.91
C ALA A 72 7.34 6.38 13.19
N ASP A 73 7.25 5.07 12.94
CA ASP A 73 8.25 4.29 12.21
C ASP A 73 8.18 4.47 10.68
N VAL A 74 7.10 5.05 10.16
CA VAL A 74 6.83 5.19 8.71
C VAL A 74 7.35 6.51 8.18
#